data_AF-A0A6M0CDJ9-F1
#
_entry.id   AF-A0A6M0CDJ9-F1
#
_cell.length_a   1.000
_cell.length_b   1.000
_cell.length_c   1.000
_cell.angle_alpha   90.00
_cell.angle_beta   90.00
_cell.angle_gamma   90.00
#
_symmetry.space_group_name_H-M   'P 1'
#
loop_
_entity.id
_entity.type
_entity.pdbx_description
1 polymer ?
#
loop_
_entity_poly.entity_id
_entity_poly.type
_entity_poly.pdbx_seq_one_letter_code
_entity_poly.pdbx_strand_id
1 'polypeptide(L)'
;MTNSIDCEQYQVSPPSLRWDVTILFIVLHLGALLAFLPSNFSIPALGVAVFLHWLTIGLGISLGFHRLASHRSFKVPKLLEYFFILCGTLAFQGGVTGWVGYHRMHHY
;
A
#
# COMPACT_ATOMS: atom_id res chain seq x y z
N MET A 1 0.71 -45.82 9.46
CA MET A 1 -0.45 -44.95 9.68
C MET A 1 -0.02 -43.53 9.32
N THR A 2 -0.39 -43.06 8.14
CA THR A 2 -0.20 -41.67 7.73
C THR A 2 -1.28 -40.85 8.41
N ASN A 3 -0.90 -40.03 9.40
CA ASN A 3 -1.82 -39.04 9.95
C ASN A 3 -2.04 -37.98 8.87
N SER A 4 -3.11 -38.14 8.09
CA SER A 4 -3.67 -37.06 7.28
C SER A 4 -4.08 -35.97 8.27
N ILE A 5 -3.27 -34.92 8.39
CA ILE A 5 -3.70 -33.71 9.07
C ILE A 5 -4.88 -33.19 8.26
N ASP A 6 -6.08 -33.31 8.82
CA ASP A 6 -7.31 -32.86 8.20
C ASP A 6 -7.19 -31.37 7.90
N CYS A 7 -7.06 -31.02 6.62
CA CYS A 7 -7.04 -29.65 6.10
C CYS A 7 -8.35 -28.88 6.36
N GLU A 8 -9.28 -29.48 7.12
CA GLU A 8 -10.69 -29.10 7.19
C GLU A 8 -11.01 -28.17 8.38
N GLN A 9 -10.05 -27.87 9.26
CA GLN A 9 -10.35 -27.20 10.53
C GLN A 9 -9.80 -25.76 10.68
N TYR A 10 -9.16 -25.18 9.67
CA TYR A 10 -8.83 -23.74 9.70
C TYR A 10 -10.01 -22.90 9.16
N GLN A 11 -11.05 -22.75 9.98
CA GLN A 11 -12.16 -21.86 9.70
C GLN A 11 -11.70 -20.40 9.89
N VAL A 12 -11.37 -19.72 8.79
CA VAL A 12 -11.12 -18.27 8.81
C VAL A 12 -12.45 -17.59 9.13
N SER A 13 -12.54 -16.97 10.31
CA SER A 13 -13.69 -16.13 10.65
C SER A 13 -13.81 -15.02 9.59
N PRO A 14 -15.03 -14.70 9.10
CA PRO A 14 -15.19 -13.63 8.13
C PRO A 14 -14.60 -12.34 8.69
N PRO A 15 -13.86 -11.57 7.88
CA PRO A 15 -13.23 -10.35 8.37
C PRO A 15 -14.30 -9.39 8.88
N SER A 16 -14.20 -8.99 10.15
CA SER A 16 -15.05 -7.96 10.72
C SER A 16 -14.67 -6.59 10.16
N LEU A 17 -15.66 -5.72 9.92
CA LEU A 17 -15.39 -4.37 9.44
C LEU A 17 -14.57 -3.57 10.46
N ARG A 18 -13.45 -3.02 9.98
CA ARG A 18 -12.56 -2.16 10.77
C ARG A 18 -13.00 -0.71 10.69
N TRP A 19 -13.95 -0.33 11.55
CA TRP A 19 -14.56 1.00 11.57
C TRP A 19 -13.55 2.15 11.69
N ASP A 20 -12.44 1.94 12.42
CA ASP A 20 -11.34 2.90 12.54
C ASP A 20 -10.75 3.28 11.17
N VAL A 21 -10.43 2.27 10.35
CA VAL A 21 -9.87 2.46 9.01
C VAL A 21 -10.95 2.94 8.03
N THR A 22 -12.16 2.40 8.14
CA THR A 22 -13.28 2.78 7.27
C THR A 22 -13.63 4.26 7.41
N ILE A 23 -13.80 4.76 8.64
CA ILE A 23 -14.12 6.17 8.90
C ILE A 23 -12.98 7.06 8.40
N LEU A 24 -11.73 6.68 8.63
CA LEU A 24 -10.56 7.42 8.15
C LEU A 24 -10.60 7.62 6.62
N PHE A 25 -10.81 6.55 5.85
CA PHE A 25 -10.87 6.66 4.40
C PHE A 25 -12.09 7.43 3.91
N ILE A 26 -13.25 7.31 4.56
CA ILE A 26 -14.43 8.12 4.23
C ILE A 26 -14.11 9.61 4.38
N VAL A 27 -13.57 10.01 5.53
CA VAL A 27 -13.20 11.41 5.80
C VAL A 27 -12.14 11.91 4.82
N LEU A 28 -11.14 11.09 4.50
CA LEU A 28 -10.08 11.44 3.54
C LEU A 28 -10.65 11.72 2.15
N HIS A 29 -11.54 10.86 1.64
CA HIS A 29 -12.14 11.04 0.31
C HIS A 29 -13.10 12.24 0.26
N LEU A 30 -13.92 12.43 1.31
CA LEU A 30 -14.78 13.62 1.40
C LEU A 30 -13.97 14.91 1.48
N GLY A 31 -12.86 14.90 2.22
CA GLY A 31 -11.92 16.02 2.29
C GLY A 31 -11.27 16.32 0.93
N ALA A 32 -10.93 15.30 0.15
CA ALA A 32 -10.35 15.47 -1.18
C ALA A 32 -11.29 16.21 -2.15
N LEU A 33 -12.62 16.11 -1.96
CA LEU A 33 -13.59 16.85 -2.79
C LEU A 33 -13.46 18.38 -2.62
N LEU A 34 -12.90 18.85 -1.51
CA LEU A 34 -12.66 20.28 -1.29
C LEU A 34 -11.67 20.87 -2.30
N ALA A 35 -10.86 20.04 -2.98
CA ALA A 35 -9.96 20.48 -4.04
C ALA A 35 -10.71 21.04 -5.26
N PHE A 36 -11.98 20.66 -5.46
CA PHE A 36 -12.79 21.16 -6.58
C PHE A 36 -13.42 22.53 -6.32
N LEU A 37 -13.30 23.07 -5.10
CA LEU A 37 -13.73 24.43 -4.81
C LEU A 37 -12.77 25.42 -5.51
N PRO A 38 -13.29 26.46 -6.20
CA PRO A 38 -12.45 27.43 -6.90
C PRO A 38 -11.40 28.11 -5.99
N SER A 39 -11.69 28.26 -4.69
CA SER A 39 -10.77 28.82 -3.70
C SER A 39 -9.57 27.93 -3.37
N ASN A 40 -9.67 26.63 -3.62
CA ASN A 40 -8.69 25.62 -3.20
C ASN A 40 -7.94 25.00 -4.39
N PHE A 41 -8.34 25.31 -5.62
CA PHE A 41 -7.76 24.73 -6.83
C PHE A 41 -6.60 25.57 -7.36
N SER A 42 -5.51 24.90 -7.71
CA SER A 42 -4.30 25.53 -8.25
C SER A 42 -3.58 24.58 -9.19
N ILE A 43 -3.21 25.06 -10.39
CA ILE A 43 -2.49 24.25 -11.39
C ILE A 43 -1.12 23.77 -10.87
N PRO A 44 -0.29 24.61 -10.21
CA PRO A 44 0.91 24.14 -9.53
C PRO A 44 0.63 23.04 -8.50
N ALA A 45 -0.44 23.17 -7.70
CA ALA A 45 -0.80 22.16 -6.70
C ALA A 45 -1.19 20.83 -7.35
N LEU A 46 -1.90 20.87 -8.48
CA LEU A 46 -2.18 19.68 -9.29
C LEU A 46 -0.88 19.03 -9.79
N GLY A 47 0.08 19.82 -10.26
CA GLY A 47 1.40 19.33 -10.67
C GLY A 47 2.13 18.61 -9.54
N VAL A 48 2.14 19.19 -8.33
CA VAL A 48 2.71 18.56 -7.13
C VAL A 48 1.97 17.27 -6.78
N ALA A 49 0.63 17.26 -6.84
CA ALA A 49 -0.17 16.07 -6.55
C ALA A 49 0.14 14.92 -7.52
N VAL A 50 0.25 15.20 -8.82
CA VAL A 50 0.62 14.21 -9.84
C VAL A 50 2.05 13.69 -9.62
N PHE A 51 3.00 14.58 -9.33
CA PHE A 51 4.37 14.19 -9.05
C PHE A 51 4.47 13.29 -7.82
N LEU A 52 3.82 13.67 -6.71
CA LEU A 52 3.80 12.87 -5.49
C LEU A 52 3.11 11.52 -5.72
N HIS A 53 2.02 11.48 -6.48
CA HIS A 53 1.35 10.24 -6.86
C HIS A 53 2.30 9.31 -7.63
N TRP A 54 2.98 9.81 -8.64
CA TRP A 54 3.96 9.02 -9.40
C TRP A 54 5.12 8.54 -8.51
N LEU A 55 5.61 9.40 -7.62
CA LEU A 55 6.70 9.09 -6.71
C LEU A 55 6.33 7.97 -5.72
N THR A 56 5.17 8.07 -5.06
CA THR A 56 4.75 7.11 -4.02
C THR A 56 4.21 5.80 -4.61
N ILE A 57 3.41 5.85 -5.68
CA ILE A 57 2.85 4.63 -6.29
C ILE A 57 3.83 3.98 -7.26
N GLY A 58 4.49 4.77 -8.10
CA GLY A 58 5.45 4.27 -9.08
C GLY A 58 6.72 3.76 -8.40
N LEU A 59 7.47 4.64 -7.74
CA LEU A 59 8.74 4.22 -7.10
C LEU A 59 8.50 3.48 -5.78
N GLY A 60 7.56 3.95 -4.96
CA GLY A 60 7.29 3.36 -3.65
C GLY A 60 6.63 1.98 -3.72
N ILE A 61 5.39 1.91 -4.21
CA ILE A 61 4.63 0.66 -4.24
C ILE A 61 5.14 -0.28 -5.34
N SER A 62 5.23 0.21 -6.58
CA SER A 62 5.50 -0.68 -7.72
C SER A 62 6.95 -1.15 -7.78
N LEU A 63 7.93 -0.26 -7.59
CA LEU A 63 9.34 -0.68 -7.52
C LEU A 63 9.72 -1.16 -6.12
N GLY A 64 9.38 -0.42 -5.07
CA GLY A 64 9.79 -0.72 -3.69
C GLY A 64 9.08 -1.93 -3.08
N PHE A 65 7.78 -1.80 -2.75
CA PHE A 65 7.07 -2.85 -2.01
C PHE A 65 6.86 -4.10 -2.87
N HIS A 66 6.46 -3.93 -4.13
CA HIS A 66 6.11 -5.03 -5.03
C HIS A 66 7.37 -5.73 -5.59
N ARG A 67 8.16 -5.06 -6.42
CA ARG A 67 9.29 -5.72 -7.11
C ARG A 67 10.50 -5.96 -6.22
N LEU A 68 10.92 -4.98 -5.44
CA LEU A 68 12.13 -5.07 -4.61
C LEU A 68 11.89 -5.90 -3.34
N ALA A 69 10.86 -5.58 -2.55
CA ALA A 69 10.65 -6.24 -1.25
C ALA A 69 9.92 -7.59 -1.39
N SER A 70 8.81 -7.64 -2.15
CA SER A 70 7.98 -8.85 -2.25
C SER A 70 8.61 -9.89 -3.16
N HIS A 71 8.90 -9.51 -4.41
CA HIS A 71 9.40 -10.42 -5.46
C HIS A 71 10.92 -10.52 -5.56
N ARG A 72 11.66 -9.63 -4.89
CA ARG A 72 13.14 -9.61 -4.91
C ARG A 72 13.71 -9.61 -6.34
N SER A 73 13.04 -8.93 -7.28
CA SER A 73 13.36 -8.97 -8.72
C SER A 73 14.70 -8.31 -9.08
N PHE A 74 15.25 -7.46 -8.21
CA PHE A 74 16.53 -6.80 -8.40
C PHE A 74 17.17 -6.43 -7.06
N LYS A 75 18.45 -6.03 -7.08
CA LYS A 75 19.20 -5.56 -5.91
C LYS A 75 19.66 -4.12 -6.13
N VAL A 76 19.63 -3.31 -5.08
CA VAL A 76 20.09 -1.91 -5.09
C VAL A 76 20.96 -1.64 -3.86
N PRO A 77 21.79 -0.57 -3.86
CA PRO A 77 22.48 -0.12 -2.66
C PRO A 77 21.50 0.23 -1.52
N LYS A 78 21.94 0.09 -0.26
CA LYS A 78 21.06 0.23 0.91
C LYS A 78 20.37 1.58 1.02
N LEU A 79 21.03 2.68 0.65
CA LEU A 79 20.40 4.00 0.66
C LEU A 79 19.22 4.09 -0.31
N LEU A 80 19.36 3.51 -1.51
CA LEU A 80 18.31 3.49 -2.50
C LEU A 80 17.17 2.53 -2.13
N GLU A 81 17.51 1.41 -1.47
CA GLU A 81 16.51 0.52 -0.86
C GLU A 81 15.64 1.29 0.14
N TYR A 82 16.24 2.03 1.07
CA TYR A 82 15.50 2.83 2.04
C TYR A 82 14.68 3.95 1.40
N PHE A 83 15.20 4.59 0.35
CA PHE A 83 14.44 5.59 -0.41
C PHE A 83 13.15 4.99 -0.99
N PHE A 84 13.21 3.85 -1.66
CA PHE A 84 12.02 3.20 -2.21
C PHE A 84 11.04 2.76 -1.12
N ILE A 85 11.52 2.20 -0.01
CA ILE A 85 10.66 1.80 1.11
C ILE A 85 9.99 3.04 1.76
N LEU A 86 10.71 4.16 1.89
CA LEU A 86 10.15 5.41 2.39
C LEU A 86 9.05 5.92 1.47
N CYS A 87 9.30 6.00 0.15
CA CYS A 87 8.28 6.39 -0.83
C CYS A 87 7.03 5.48 -0.76
N GLY A 88 7.21 4.17 -0.57
CA GLY A 88 6.10 3.22 -0.42
C GLY A 88 5.31 3.42 0.88
N THR A 89 6.01 3.75 1.97
CA THR A 89 5.37 4.06 3.26
C THR A 89 4.49 5.32 3.18
N LEU A 90 4.92 6.32 2.40
CA LEU A 90 4.14 7.53 2.13
C LEU A 90 2.89 7.28 1.27
N ALA A 91 2.78 6.13 0.59
CA ALA A 91 1.60 5.75 -0.17
C ALA A 91 0.41 5.30 0.71
N PHE A 92 0.60 5.20 2.03
CA PHE A 92 -0.45 4.90 3.00
C PHE A 92 -1.19 3.55 2.78
N GLN A 93 -0.45 2.51 2.37
CA GLN A 93 -0.98 1.14 2.17
C GLN A 93 -0.62 0.15 3.30
N GLY A 94 -0.26 0.67 4.47
CA GLY A 94 0.23 -0.14 5.61
C GLY A 94 1.74 -0.38 5.57
N GLY A 95 2.23 -1.10 6.58
CA GLY A 95 3.66 -1.36 6.75
C GLY A 95 4.21 -2.36 5.73
N VAL A 96 5.46 -2.16 5.32
CA VAL A 96 6.15 -2.99 4.32
C VAL A 96 6.11 -4.49 4.64
N THR A 97 6.25 -4.88 5.91
CA THR A 97 6.25 -6.30 6.31
C THR A 97 4.90 -6.95 6.09
N GLY A 98 3.82 -6.30 6.52
CA GLY A 98 2.45 -6.77 6.30
C GLY A 98 2.13 -6.81 4.81
N TRP A 99 2.43 -5.73 4.09
CA TRP A 99 2.19 -5.63 2.65
C TRP A 99 2.88 -6.76 1.88
N VAL A 100 4.17 -7.01 2.13
CA VAL A 100 4.92 -8.11 1.51
C VAL A 100 4.32 -9.48 1.83
N GLY A 101 3.90 -9.70 3.08
CA GLY A 101 3.25 -10.94 3.50
C GLY A 101 1.95 -11.19 2.73
N TYR A 102 1.03 -10.22 2.73
CA TYR A 102 -0.23 -10.29 2.00
C TYR A 102 -0.01 -10.44 0.48
N HIS A 103 0.93 -9.70 -0.09
CA HIS A 103 1.21 -9.76 -1.51
C HIS A 103 1.75 -11.12 -1.96
N ARG A 104 2.61 -11.74 -1.15
CA ARG A 104 3.05 -13.12 -1.42
C ARG A 104 1.89 -14.09 -1.31
N MET A 105 1.08 -13.99 -0.24
CA MET A 105 -0.15 -14.78 -0.07
C MET A 105 -1.09 -14.69 -1.27
N HIS A 106 -1.19 -13.52 -1.91
CA HIS A 106 -2.01 -13.30 -3.11
C HIS A 106 -1.48 -14.02 -4.38
N HIS A 107 -0.20 -14.35 -4.43
CA HIS A 107 0.43 -15.01 -5.57
C HIS A 107 0.57 -16.53 -5.42
N TYR A 108 0.29 -17.10 -4.24
CA TYR A 108 0.20 -18.56 -4.07
C TYR A 108 -1.10 -19.10 -4.65
#